data_AF-A0AAU4IZ39-F1
#
_entry.id   AF-A0AAU4IZ39-F1
#
_cell.length_a   1.000
_cell.length_b   1.000
_cell.length_c   1.000
_cell.angle_alpha   90.00
_cell.angle_beta   90.00
_cell.angle_gamma   90.00
#
_symmetry.space_group_name_H-M   'P 1'
#
loop_
_entity.id
_entity.type
_entity.pdbx_description
1 polymer ?
#
loop_
_entity_poly.entity_id
_entity_poly.type
_entity_poly.pdbx_seq_one_letter_code
_entity_poly.pdbx_strand_id
1 'polypeptide(L)'
;MNEYFPSVLVGHCANQYRMSFTVGAHSAGHVRRIVRSYLREWDLAELTDAVELGVTELLANVVRHVPDRRCTLLLMRQTGEGGGGVRVEVADGSPRQPVPSAWVSDDAEGGRGLVLLEAVADKWGVGPRPGGGKTVWFEVGREA
;
A
#
# COMPACT_ATOMS: atom_id res chain seq x y z
N MET A 1 5.88 -21.08 46.25
CA MET A 1 4.56 -20.82 45.63
C MET A 1 4.39 -19.31 45.58
N ASN A 2 4.60 -18.60 44.47
CA ASN A 2 4.29 -18.91 43.09
C ASN A 2 5.41 -18.43 42.17
N GLU A 3 5.76 -19.26 41.20
CA GLU A 3 6.84 -19.04 40.24
C GLU A 3 6.42 -18.08 39.11
N TYR A 4 7.34 -17.15 38.84
CA TYR A 4 7.83 -16.71 37.55
C TYR A 4 7.07 -17.16 36.28
N PHE A 5 6.43 -16.21 35.59
CA PHE A 5 6.29 -16.24 34.14
C PHE A 5 6.28 -14.82 33.55
N PRO A 6 7.41 -14.27 33.08
CA PRO A 6 7.39 -13.26 32.04
C PRO A 6 7.54 -14.01 30.70
N SER A 7 6.43 -14.48 30.17
CA SER A 7 6.35 -14.70 28.73
C SER A 7 6.11 -13.34 28.08
N VAL A 8 6.69 -13.12 26.90
CA VAL A 8 6.53 -11.94 26.02
C VAL A 8 7.65 -10.90 26.16
N LEU A 9 8.87 -11.31 25.84
CA LEU A 9 9.68 -10.56 24.87
C LEU A 9 9.32 -11.11 23.47
N VAL A 10 8.10 -10.83 23.01
CA VAL A 10 7.82 -10.88 21.56
C VAL A 10 8.42 -9.60 21.02
N GLY A 11 9.42 -9.71 20.15
CA GLY A 11 10.01 -8.55 19.49
C GLY A 11 8.90 -7.67 18.92
N HIS A 12 8.86 -6.40 19.33
CA HIS A 12 7.91 -5.43 18.79
C HIS A 12 8.25 -5.22 17.30
N CYS A 13 7.70 -6.06 16.43
CA CYS A 13 7.66 -5.81 15.00
C CYS A 13 6.86 -4.52 14.82
N ALA A 14 7.47 -3.50 14.20
CA ALA A 14 6.81 -2.22 14.01
C ALA A 14 5.49 -2.47 13.26
N ASN A 15 4.36 -1.97 13.78
CA ASN A 15 3.06 -2.13 13.15
C ASN A 15 2.90 -1.27 11.88
N GLN A 16 3.91 -0.48 11.55
CA GLN A 16 3.92 0.39 10.39
C GLN A 16 5.33 0.55 9.81
N TYR A 17 5.39 0.80 8.51
CA TYR A 17 6.60 1.14 7.78
C TYR A 17 6.36 2.35 6.89
N ARG A 18 7.28 3.32 6.90
CA ARG A 18 7.18 4.55 6.09
C ARG A 18 8.46 4.80 5.31
N MET A 19 8.33 5.12 4.02
CA MET A 19 9.45 5.53 3.17
C MET A 19 9.05 6.67 2.24
N SER A 20 9.90 7.68 2.12
CA SER A 20 9.76 8.75 1.12
C SER A 20 10.85 8.61 0.08
N PHE A 21 10.50 8.68 -1.20
CA PHE A 21 11.44 8.46 -2.29
C PHE A 21 10.94 9.09 -3.60
N THR A 22 11.84 9.15 -4.58
CA THR A 22 11.50 9.49 -5.97
C THR A 22 11.32 8.20 -6.75
N VAL A 23 10.19 8.02 -7.44
CA VAL A 23 9.88 6.80 -8.18
C VAL A 23 10.68 6.76 -9.48
N GLY A 24 11.52 5.74 -9.62
CA GLY A 24 12.34 5.45 -10.80
C GLY A 24 12.18 4.00 -11.27
N ALA A 25 12.95 3.63 -12.30
CA ALA A 25 12.80 2.34 -13.00
C ALA A 25 12.89 1.10 -12.10
N HIS A 26 13.65 1.17 -11.01
CA HIS A 26 13.84 0.04 -10.08
C HIS A 26 12.97 0.13 -8.82
N SER A 27 12.23 1.23 -8.62
CA SER A 27 11.50 1.49 -7.39
C SER A 27 10.42 0.44 -7.13
N ALA A 28 9.67 0.02 -8.14
CA ALA A 28 8.61 -0.98 -7.98
C ALA A 28 9.16 -2.32 -7.48
N GLY A 29 10.30 -2.77 -8.03
CA GLY A 29 10.95 -4.01 -7.58
C GLY A 29 11.46 -3.93 -6.14
N HIS A 30 12.05 -2.79 -5.75
CA HIS A 30 12.50 -2.56 -4.37
C HIS A 30 11.31 -2.50 -3.39
N VAL A 31 10.25 -1.78 -3.74
CA VAL A 31 9.05 -1.67 -2.90
C VAL A 31 8.36 -3.00 -2.73
N ARG A 32 8.24 -3.82 -3.79
CA ARG A 32 7.71 -5.19 -3.68
C ARG A 32 8.50 -6.05 -2.71
N ARG A 33 9.84 -5.99 -2.75
CA ARG A 33 10.69 -6.70 -1.76
C ARG A 33 10.43 -6.23 -0.33
N ILE A 34 10.29 -4.92 -0.11
CA ILE A 34 9.97 -4.35 1.20
C ILE A 34 8.59 -4.81 1.69
N VAL A 35 7.57 -4.74 0.83
CA VAL A 35 6.22 -5.22 1.12
C VAL A 35 6.25 -6.70 1.52
N ARG A 36 6.90 -7.56 0.74
CA ARG A 36 7.10 -8.97 1.05
C ARG A 36 7.71 -9.20 2.43
N SER A 37 8.75 -8.44 2.77
CA SER A 37 9.41 -8.56 4.08
C SER A 37 8.47 -8.20 5.23
N TYR A 38 7.75 -7.08 5.14
CA TYR A 38 6.83 -6.66 6.20
C TYR A 38 5.60 -7.57 6.32
N LEU A 39 5.04 -8.03 5.20
CA LEU A 39 3.92 -8.98 5.24
C LEU A 39 4.31 -10.31 5.89
N ARG A 40 5.53 -10.81 5.63
CA ARG A 40 6.04 -12.00 6.33
C ARG A 40 6.25 -11.75 7.82
N GLU A 41 6.82 -10.62 8.18
CA GLU A 41 7.03 -10.24 9.59
C GLU A 41 5.71 -10.07 10.36
N TRP A 42 4.66 -9.62 9.68
CA TRP A 42 3.33 -9.44 10.25
C TRP A 42 2.44 -10.68 10.21
N ASP A 43 2.96 -11.80 9.71
CA ASP A 43 2.22 -13.03 9.47
C ASP A 43 0.99 -12.77 8.57
N LEU A 44 1.24 -12.20 7.39
CA LEU A 44 0.25 -11.84 6.35
C LEU A 44 0.78 -12.18 4.93
N ALA A 45 1.64 -13.19 4.83
CA ALA A 45 2.37 -13.50 3.59
C ALA A 45 1.44 -13.89 2.42
N GLU A 46 0.28 -14.46 2.71
CA GLU A 46 -0.78 -14.79 1.76
C GLU A 46 -1.38 -13.57 1.06
N LEU A 47 -1.28 -12.36 1.64
CA LEU A 47 -1.77 -11.13 1.02
C LEU A 47 -0.77 -10.52 0.02
N THR A 48 0.41 -11.14 -0.15
CA THR A 48 1.53 -10.57 -0.92
C THR A 48 1.14 -10.18 -2.33
N ASP A 49 0.51 -11.07 -3.09
CA ASP A 49 0.26 -10.83 -4.51
C ASP A 49 -0.71 -9.65 -4.73
N ALA A 50 -1.79 -9.58 -3.93
CA ALA A 50 -2.75 -8.48 -3.95
C ALA A 50 -2.08 -7.13 -3.59
N VAL A 51 -1.29 -7.12 -2.53
CA VAL A 51 -0.64 -5.90 -2.03
C VAL A 51 0.47 -5.44 -2.98
N GLU A 52 1.23 -6.36 -3.57
CA GLU A 52 2.25 -6.05 -4.57
C GLU A 52 1.67 -5.48 -5.86
N LEU A 53 0.52 -6.00 -6.29
CA LEU A 53 -0.19 -5.45 -7.43
C LEU A 53 -0.66 -4.03 -7.12
N GLY A 54 -1.40 -3.85 -6.01
CA GLY A 54 -1.94 -2.55 -5.62
C GLY A 54 -0.86 -1.48 -5.47
N VAL A 55 0.26 -1.79 -4.81
CA VAL A 55 1.37 -0.83 -4.68
C VAL A 55 2.02 -0.52 -6.03
N THR A 56 2.14 -1.49 -6.94
CA THR A 56 2.71 -1.27 -8.27
C THR A 56 1.84 -0.31 -9.07
N GLU A 57 0.52 -0.45 -9.01
CA GLU A 57 -0.41 0.44 -9.68
C GLU A 57 -0.38 1.86 -9.10
N LEU A 58 -0.32 2.01 -7.78
CA LEU A 58 -0.19 3.33 -7.15
C LEU A 58 1.13 4.01 -7.54
N LEU A 59 2.25 3.28 -7.60
CA LEU A 59 3.52 3.83 -8.03
C LEU A 59 3.53 4.19 -9.53
N ALA A 60 2.86 3.40 -10.37
CA ALA A 60 2.69 3.73 -11.79
C ALA A 60 1.90 5.05 -11.94
N ASN A 61 0.87 5.28 -11.11
CA ASN A 61 0.14 6.53 -11.09
C ASN A 61 1.02 7.73 -10.66
N VAL A 62 1.92 7.53 -9.69
CA VAL A 62 2.90 8.57 -9.31
C VAL A 62 3.79 8.92 -10.51
N VAL A 63 4.34 7.93 -11.21
CA VAL A 63 5.21 8.15 -12.39
C VAL A 63 4.47 8.92 -13.49
N ARG A 64 3.19 8.59 -13.73
CA ARG A 64 2.37 9.19 -14.80
C ARG A 64 1.88 10.61 -14.47
N HIS A 65 1.59 10.91 -13.21
CA HIS A 65 0.81 12.10 -12.85
C HIS A 65 1.49 13.07 -11.88
N VAL A 66 2.67 12.74 -11.38
CA VAL A 66 3.43 13.58 -10.42
C VAL A 66 4.72 14.04 -11.09
N PRO A 67 4.87 15.34 -11.41
CA PRO A 67 6.01 15.84 -12.19
C PRO A 67 7.39 15.52 -11.59
N ASP A 68 7.54 15.63 -10.26
CA ASP A 68 8.79 15.35 -9.56
C ASP A 68 8.91 13.88 -9.12
N ARG A 69 7.88 13.07 -9.37
CA ARG A 69 7.74 11.64 -9.00
C ARG A 69 8.02 11.35 -7.53
N ARG A 70 7.89 12.35 -6.65
CA ARG A 70 8.09 12.16 -5.22
C ARG A 70 6.83 11.64 -4.57
N CYS A 71 6.97 10.57 -3.79
CA CYS A 71 5.89 10.06 -2.97
C CYS A 71 6.39 9.56 -1.62
N THR A 72 5.43 9.36 -0.71
CA THR A 72 5.62 8.68 0.56
C THR A 72 4.76 7.43 0.56
N LEU A 73 5.38 6.26 0.73
CA LEU A 73 4.72 5.00 0.99
C LEU A 73 4.57 4.81 2.50
N LEU A 74 3.40 4.36 2.94
CA LEU A 74 3.12 3.92 4.29
C LEU A 74 2.43 2.54 4.23
N LEU A 75 2.98 1.57 4.95
CA LEU A 75 2.36 0.28 5.22
C LEU A 75 1.91 0.29 6.68
N MET A 76 0.67 -0.12 6.96
CA MET A 76 0.14 -0.23 8.32
C MET A 76 -0.52 -1.59 8.48
N ARG A 77 -0.07 -2.36 9.47
CA ARG A 77 -0.74 -3.58 9.89
C ARG A 77 -2.07 -3.23 10.51
N GLN A 78 -3.14 -3.82 10.00
CA GLN A 78 -4.47 -3.75 10.58
C GLN A 78 -4.70 -4.98 11.47
N THR A 79 -5.12 -4.75 12.71
CA THR A 79 -5.52 -5.80 13.65
C THR A 79 -7.02 -5.68 13.90
N GLY A 80 -7.78 -6.76 13.73
CA GLY A 80 -9.23 -6.76 13.92
C GLY A 80 -9.82 -8.17 13.92
N GLU A 81 -11.11 -8.27 14.21
CA GLU A 81 -11.89 -9.52 14.06
C GLU A 81 -11.87 -9.94 12.59
N GLY A 82 -11.33 -11.13 12.27
CA GLY A 82 -11.10 -11.59 10.90
C GLY A 82 -9.64 -11.92 10.53
N GLY A 83 -8.71 -11.92 11.49
CA GLY A 83 -7.35 -12.45 11.27
C GLY A 83 -6.29 -11.43 10.83
N GLY A 84 -6.67 -10.16 10.66
CA GLY A 84 -5.77 -9.05 10.37
C GLY A 84 -5.68 -8.68 8.88
N GLY A 85 -4.94 -7.61 8.59
CA GLY A 85 -4.79 -7.10 7.23
C GLY A 85 -3.71 -6.04 7.13
N VAL A 86 -3.63 -5.40 5.97
CA VAL A 86 -2.70 -4.30 5.70
C VAL A 86 -3.41 -3.16 4.99
N ARG A 87 -3.13 -1.95 5.47
CA ARG A 87 -3.44 -0.71 4.77
C ARG A 87 -2.18 -0.17 4.14
N VAL A 88 -2.26 0.17 2.86
CA VAL A 88 -1.17 0.79 2.10
C VAL A 88 -1.61 2.19 1.70
N GLU A 89 -0.75 3.17 1.93
CA GLU A 89 -0.96 4.55 1.49
C GLU A 89 0.20 5.04 0.64
N VAL A 90 -0.12 5.72 -0.45
CA VAL A 90 0.83 6.44 -1.29
C VAL A 90 0.41 7.90 -1.36
N ALA A 91 1.23 8.77 -0.76
CA ALA A 91 0.98 10.20 -0.71
C ALA A 91 1.94 10.95 -1.63
N ASP A 92 1.40 11.82 -2.49
CA ASP A 92 2.16 12.62 -3.47
C ASP A 92 1.74 14.10 -3.44
N GLY A 93 2.53 14.95 -4.10
CA GLY A 93 2.30 16.40 -4.12
C GLY A 93 1.28 16.88 -5.16
N SER A 94 0.74 15.99 -5.99
CA SER A 94 -0.19 16.35 -7.06
C SER A 94 -1.63 16.41 -6.53
N PRO A 95 -2.36 17.53 -6.73
CA PRO A 95 -3.77 17.64 -6.33
C PRO A 95 -4.70 16.87 -7.27
N ARG A 96 -4.19 16.34 -8.39
CA ARG A 96 -5.00 15.63 -9.39
C ARG A 96 -5.50 14.32 -8.82
N GLN A 97 -6.83 14.17 -8.72
CA GLN A 97 -7.46 12.91 -8.31
C GLN A 97 -7.20 11.81 -9.34
N PRO A 98 -6.96 10.57 -8.91
CA PRO A 98 -6.92 9.43 -9.82
C PRO A 98 -8.35 9.20 -10.35
N VAL A 99 -8.49 9.10 -11.67
CA VAL A 99 -9.77 8.90 -12.36
C VAL A 99 -9.89 7.45 -12.80
N PRO A 100 -10.95 6.71 -12.41
CA PRO A 100 -11.17 5.34 -12.88
C PRO A 100 -11.22 5.26 -14.41
N SER A 101 -10.68 4.18 -14.99
CA SER A 101 -10.51 4.03 -16.44
C SER A 101 -11.74 3.59 -17.21
N ALA A 102 -12.91 3.44 -16.57
CA ALA A 102 -14.18 3.28 -17.28
C ALA A 102 -14.49 4.44 -18.27
N TRP A 103 -13.66 5.49 -18.26
CA TRP A 103 -13.71 6.67 -19.11
C TRP A 103 -12.56 6.78 -20.14
N VAL A 104 -11.70 5.77 -20.28
CA VAL A 104 -10.51 5.80 -21.17
C VAL A 104 -10.49 4.55 -22.05
N SER A 105 -10.28 4.73 -23.36
CA SER A 105 -10.30 3.67 -24.39
C SER A 105 -9.35 2.50 -24.09
N ASP A 106 -9.75 1.29 -24.48
CA ASP A 106 -9.05 0.01 -24.25
C ASP A 106 -7.57 -0.02 -24.70
N ASP A 107 -7.18 0.85 -25.64
CA ASP A 107 -5.82 0.96 -26.17
C ASP A 107 -4.85 1.76 -25.27
N ALA A 108 -5.33 2.33 -24.15
CA ALA A 108 -4.48 3.04 -23.20
C ALA A 108 -3.95 2.09 -22.11
N GLU A 109 -2.71 1.60 -22.26
CA GLU A 109 -1.96 0.89 -21.21
C GLU A 109 -1.87 1.66 -19.86
N GLY A 110 -2.21 2.96 -19.86
CA GLY A 110 -2.17 3.84 -18.71
C GLY A 110 -3.39 3.85 -17.77
N GLY A 111 -4.48 3.14 -18.10
CA GLY A 111 -5.77 3.30 -17.40
C GLY A 111 -6.12 2.21 -16.37
N ARG A 112 -5.62 0.98 -16.51
CA ARG A 112 -6.16 -0.17 -15.74
C ARG A 112 -5.87 -0.14 -14.25
N GLY A 113 -4.99 0.75 -13.77
CA GLY A 113 -4.49 0.70 -12.41
C GLY A 113 -5.56 0.80 -11.31
N LEU A 114 -6.59 1.64 -11.49
CA LEU A 114 -7.69 1.69 -10.52
C LEU A 114 -8.65 0.50 -10.63
N VAL A 115 -8.85 -0.05 -11.83
CA VAL A 115 -9.65 -1.27 -12.02
C VAL A 115 -8.98 -2.47 -11.36
N LEU A 116 -7.65 -2.57 -11.50
CA LEU A 116 -6.86 -3.60 -10.82
C LEU A 116 -6.89 -3.41 -9.30
N LEU A 117 -6.85 -2.17 -8.82
CA LEU A 117 -6.97 -1.86 -7.40
C LEU A 117 -8.36 -2.23 -6.86
N GLU A 118 -9.43 -1.92 -7.60
CA GLU A 118 -10.81 -2.33 -7.28
C GLU A 118 -10.97 -3.85 -7.24
N ALA A 119 -10.23 -4.59 -8.06
CA ALA A 119 -10.31 -6.05 -8.12
C ALA A 119 -9.56 -6.76 -6.98
N VAL A 120 -8.56 -6.12 -6.36
CA VAL A 120 -7.70 -6.78 -5.34
C VAL A 120 -7.79 -6.20 -3.94
N ALA A 121 -8.41 -5.03 -3.77
CA ALA A 121 -8.55 -4.38 -2.48
C ALA A 121 -9.98 -4.54 -1.93
N ASP A 122 -10.10 -4.79 -0.63
CA ASP A 122 -11.41 -4.79 0.05
C ASP A 122 -11.99 -3.39 0.11
N LYS A 123 -11.11 -2.41 0.32
CA LYS A 123 -11.44 -0.98 0.37
C LYS A 123 -10.30 -0.19 -0.25
N TRP A 124 -10.64 0.89 -0.92
CA TRP A 124 -9.66 1.87 -1.34
C TRP A 124 -10.30 3.25 -1.36
N GLY A 125 -9.45 4.27 -1.42
CA GLY A 125 -9.93 5.64 -1.50
C GLY A 125 -8.84 6.66 -1.73
N VAL A 126 -9.26 7.91 -1.77
CA VAL A 126 -8.40 9.08 -1.96
C VAL A 126 -8.74 10.11 -0.90
N GLY A 127 -7.73 10.60 -0.20
CA GLY A 127 -7.86 11.65 0.82
C GLY A 127 -6.90 12.81 0.59
N PRO A 128 -7.17 13.98 1.17
CA PRO A 128 -6.25 15.11 1.14
C PRO A 128 -4.99 14.80 1.94
N ARG A 129 -3.83 15.26 1.45
CA ARG A 129 -2.56 15.20 2.20
C ARG A 129 -2.36 16.51 2.99
N PRO A 130 -1.99 16.46 4.28
CA PRO A 130 -1.59 17.66 5.02
C PRO A 130 -0.42 18.38 4.33
N GLY A 131 -0.58 19.69 4.09
CA GLY A 131 0.40 20.49 3.35
C GLY A 131 0.26 20.45 1.82
N GLY A 132 -0.82 19.86 1.30
CA GLY A 132 -1.14 19.85 -0.13
C GLY A 132 -0.82 18.52 -0.81
N GLY A 133 -1.53 18.25 -1.92
CA GLY A 133 -1.49 16.98 -2.64
C GLY A 133 -2.54 15.99 -2.17
N LYS A 134 -2.31 14.70 -2.40
CA LYS A 134 -3.28 13.63 -2.10
C LYS A 134 -2.60 12.40 -1.51
N THR A 135 -3.40 11.58 -0.86
CA THR A 135 -3.07 10.23 -0.43
C THR A 135 -4.05 9.27 -1.08
N VAL A 136 -3.54 8.37 -1.91
CA VAL A 136 -4.31 7.23 -2.40
C VAL A 136 -4.00 6.04 -1.50
N TRP A 137 -5.01 5.30 -1.08
CA TRP A 137 -4.85 4.21 -0.14
C TRP A 137 -5.72 3.02 -0.51
N PHE A 138 -5.32 1.83 -0.08
CA PHE A 138 -6.11 0.61 -0.17
C PHE A 138 -5.87 -0.29 1.04
N GLU A 139 -6.82 -1.18 1.29
CA GLU A 139 -6.82 -2.16 2.39
C GLU A 139 -7.02 -3.56 1.80
N VAL A 140 -6.24 -4.50 2.32
CA VAL A 140 -6.39 -5.93 2.03
C VAL A 140 -6.36 -6.67 3.37
N GLY A 141 -7.42 -7.38 3.68
CA GLY A 141 -7.57 -8.23 4.85
C GLY A 141 -7.44 -9.70 4.49
N ARG A 142 -7.29 -10.53 5.52
CA ARG A 142 -7.70 -11.93 5.40
C ARG A 142 -9.23 -11.94 5.23
N GLU A 143 -9.72 -12.59 4.19
CA GLU A 143 -11.14 -12.94 4.14
C GLU A 143 -11.47 -13.74 5.42
N ALA A 144 -12.59 -13.40 6.07
CA ALA A 144 -13.07 -14.13 7.24
C ALA A 144 -13.65 -15.50 6.85
#